data_AF-A0A961CIA0-F1
#
_entry.id   AF-A0A961CIA0-F1
#
_cell.length_a   1.000
_cell.length_b   1.000
_cell.length_c   1.000
_cell.angle_alpha   90.00
_cell.angle_beta   90.00
_cell.angle_gamma   90.00
#
_symmetry.space_group_name_H-M   'P 1'
#
loop_
_entity.id
_entity.type
_entity.pdbx_description
1 polymer ?
#
loop_
_entity_poly.entity_id
_entity_poly.type
_entity_poly.pdbx_seq_one_letter_code
_entity_poly.pdbx_strand_id
1 'polypeptide(L)'
;AGDLGAHAASGNLFCTGDPDRPPVRCTEPVAEAAVGPDAAFAALAGLAARRAAAAAGTTASDPIVVDVSMQEAAVTANLGAVGRFGRDGDRGRRRGAAIGRTTEIWPCRDGWVSFGIRGGPAREQTWRTVLALASDDGIDVGALADVDWARFNHATAEPAVLDALADVVGSWVGGHDLAELADWAAEHNLTMAPVNGPDELWASPQLRARAVFAADGDPAVPART
;
A
#
# COMPACT_ATOMS: atom_id res chain seq x y z
N ALA A 1 8.01 8.97 24.04
CA ALA A 1 6.77 8.23 23.73
C ALA A 1 7.17 6.83 23.25
N GLY A 2 6.38 5.79 23.52
CA GLY A 2 6.57 4.48 22.86
C GLY A 2 5.94 4.45 21.47
N ASP A 3 6.19 3.40 20.70
CA ASP A 3 5.69 3.21 19.32
C ASP A 3 4.22 3.62 19.14
N LEU A 4 3.33 2.99 19.92
CA LEU A 4 1.89 3.25 19.86
C LEU A 4 1.56 4.74 20.09
N GLY A 5 2.24 5.38 21.03
CA GLY A 5 2.03 6.79 21.33
C GLY A 5 2.46 7.70 20.18
N ALA A 6 3.62 7.41 19.57
CA ALA A 6 4.11 8.16 18.42
C ALA A 6 3.21 7.94 17.18
N HIS A 7 2.79 6.71 16.93
CA HIS A 7 1.92 6.35 15.82
C HIS A 7 0.50 6.92 15.96
N ALA A 8 -0.03 6.99 17.19
CA ALA A 8 -1.28 7.68 17.48
C ALA A 8 -1.16 9.19 17.25
N ALA A 9 -0.08 9.79 17.75
CA ALA A 9 0.17 11.23 17.64
C ALA A 9 0.53 11.69 16.22
N SER A 10 0.91 10.78 15.32
CA SER A 10 1.09 11.08 13.90
C SER A 10 -0.25 11.26 13.16
N GLY A 11 -1.37 10.85 13.76
CA GLY A 11 -2.69 10.89 13.13
C GLY A 11 -2.99 9.69 12.21
N ASN A 12 -2.05 8.75 12.04
CA ASN A 12 -2.24 7.59 11.17
C ASN A 12 -3.42 6.72 11.66
N LEU A 13 -3.44 6.38 12.96
CA LEU A 13 -4.48 5.55 13.55
C LEU A 13 -5.89 6.09 13.34
N PHE A 14 -6.07 7.40 13.35
CA PHE A 14 -7.39 8.02 13.14
C PHE A 14 -8.03 7.58 11.81
N CYS A 15 -7.20 7.33 10.79
CA CYS A 15 -7.61 6.94 9.44
C CYS A 15 -7.60 5.42 9.19
N THR A 16 -7.11 4.60 10.13
CA THR A 16 -6.88 3.17 9.91
C THR A 16 -7.97 2.30 10.55
N GLY A 17 -8.56 1.40 9.76
CA GLY A 17 -9.60 0.46 10.16
C GLY A 17 -10.96 0.70 9.50
N ASP A 18 -11.97 -0.01 10.01
CA ASP A 18 -13.35 0.08 9.55
C ASP A 18 -14.06 1.35 10.09
N PRO A 19 -14.95 1.97 9.30
CA PRO A 19 -15.59 3.25 9.66
C PRO A 19 -16.41 3.18 10.96
N ASP A 20 -17.02 2.03 11.21
CA ASP A 20 -17.94 1.68 12.28
C ASP A 20 -17.25 1.04 13.51
N ARG A 21 -15.92 0.91 13.47
CA ARG A 21 -15.12 0.36 14.58
C ARG A 21 -14.11 1.38 15.11
N PRO A 22 -13.59 1.19 16.34
CA PRO A 22 -12.47 2.00 16.83
C PRO A 22 -11.23 1.90 15.92
N PRO A 23 -10.36 2.93 15.92
CA PRO A 23 -9.03 2.87 15.30
C PRO A 23 -8.26 1.58 15.62
N VAL A 24 -7.63 1.01 14.62
CA VAL A 24 -6.73 -0.15 14.77
C VAL A 24 -5.32 0.21 14.34
N ARG A 25 -4.34 -0.45 14.96
CA ARG A 25 -2.92 -0.32 14.62
C ARG A 25 -2.44 -1.57 13.88
N CYS A 26 -1.35 -1.45 13.14
CA CYS A 26 -0.56 -2.61 12.75
C CYS A 26 -0.03 -3.32 14.00
N THR A 27 0.02 -4.67 13.96
CA THR A 27 0.52 -5.48 15.07
C THR A 27 1.97 -5.17 15.41
N GLU A 28 2.79 -4.95 14.38
CA GLU A 28 4.20 -4.60 14.47
C GLU A 28 4.43 -3.11 14.82
N PRO A 29 5.58 -2.76 15.43
CA PRO A 29 5.91 -1.40 15.84
C PRO A 29 6.33 -0.55 14.63
N VAL A 30 5.33 0.02 13.94
CA VAL A 30 5.52 0.75 12.67
C VAL A 30 6.27 2.07 12.85
N ALA A 31 6.07 2.78 13.96
CA ALA A 31 6.75 4.06 14.17
C ALA A 31 8.23 3.86 14.50
N GLU A 32 8.58 2.79 15.23
CA GLU A 32 9.98 2.37 15.42
C GLU A 32 10.62 1.93 14.09
N ALA A 33 9.90 1.12 13.30
CA ALA A 33 10.37 0.71 11.98
C ALA A 33 10.57 1.89 11.02
N ALA A 34 9.75 2.94 11.12
CA ALA A 34 9.86 4.14 10.30
C ALA A 34 11.03 5.05 10.71
N VAL A 35 11.28 5.23 12.02
CA VAL A 35 12.32 6.17 12.48
C VAL A 35 13.75 5.63 12.29
N GLY A 36 13.93 4.31 12.28
CA GLY A 36 15.25 3.69 12.15
C GLY A 36 16.01 4.11 10.88
N PRO A 37 15.43 3.98 9.67
CA PRO A 37 16.03 4.46 8.43
C PRO A 37 16.35 5.96 8.44
N ASP A 38 15.46 6.79 8.98
CA ASP A 38 15.66 8.25 9.06
C ASP A 38 16.86 8.61 9.95
N ALA A 39 16.96 7.96 11.12
CA ALA A 39 18.10 8.12 12.03
C ALA A 39 19.41 7.71 11.38
N ALA A 40 19.43 6.56 10.68
CA ALA A 40 20.60 6.08 9.97
C ALA A 40 21.01 7.03 8.84
N PHE A 41 20.05 7.49 8.03
CA PHE A 41 20.29 8.43 6.94
C PHE A 41 20.83 9.76 7.47
N ALA A 42 20.24 10.33 8.52
CA ALA A 42 20.67 11.59 9.10
C ALA A 42 22.10 11.50 9.69
N ALA A 43 22.42 10.40 10.38
CA ALA A 43 23.78 10.15 10.86
C ALA A 43 24.80 10.02 9.72
N LEU A 44 24.46 9.31 8.64
CA LEU A 44 25.32 9.18 7.46
C LEU A 44 25.50 10.52 6.73
N ALA A 45 24.45 11.34 6.63
CA ALA A 45 24.52 12.68 6.06
C ALA A 45 25.45 13.58 6.88
N GLY A 46 25.36 13.55 8.22
CA GLY A 46 26.28 14.25 9.10
C GLY A 46 27.74 13.80 8.91
N LEU A 47 27.98 12.49 8.83
CA LEU A 47 29.31 11.96 8.55
C LEU A 47 29.85 12.41 7.18
N ALA A 48 29.01 12.38 6.15
CA ALA A 48 29.37 12.82 4.81
C ALA A 48 29.72 14.32 4.79
N ALA A 49 28.93 15.16 5.47
CA ALA A 49 29.18 16.59 5.61
C ALA A 49 30.53 16.86 6.29
N ARG A 50 30.85 16.13 7.38
CA ARG A 50 32.16 16.25 8.05
C ARG A 50 33.32 15.85 7.14
N ARG A 51 33.17 14.77 6.38
CA ARG A 51 34.20 14.31 5.43
C ARG A 51 34.42 15.34 4.31
N ALA A 52 33.35 15.93 3.79
CA ALA A 52 33.43 16.96 2.76
C ALA A 52 34.14 18.23 3.28
N ALA A 53 33.79 18.67 4.49
CA ALA A 53 34.41 19.83 5.12
C ALA A 53 35.91 19.61 5.37
N ALA A 54 36.29 18.44 5.91
CA ALA A 54 37.68 18.06 6.10
C ALA A 54 38.48 18.04 4.78
N ALA A 55 37.88 17.51 3.70
CA ALA A 55 38.51 17.50 2.38
C ALA A 55 38.70 18.91 1.78
N ALA A 56 37.83 19.85 2.13
CA ALA A 56 37.93 21.26 1.75
C ALA A 56 38.88 22.09 2.64
N GLY A 57 39.55 21.45 3.62
CA GLY A 57 40.39 22.14 4.60
C GLY A 57 39.61 22.97 5.63
N THR A 58 38.28 22.83 5.66
CA THR A 58 37.39 23.50 6.62
C THR A 58 36.98 22.49 7.68
N THR A 59 37.75 22.36 8.77
CA THR A 59 37.32 21.53 9.89
C THR A 59 36.27 22.29 10.71
N ALA A 60 35.00 21.92 10.58
CA ALA A 60 34.00 22.26 11.59
C ALA A 60 34.40 21.55 12.89
N SER A 61 34.72 22.32 13.93
CA SER A 61 35.10 21.84 15.26
C SER A 61 33.89 21.32 16.06
N ASP A 62 32.70 21.80 15.73
CA ASP A 62 31.50 21.49 16.48
C ASP A 62 30.90 20.14 16.05
N PRO A 63 30.35 19.36 16.99
CA PRO A 63 29.65 18.13 16.66
C PRO A 63 28.40 18.46 15.84
N ILE A 64 28.14 17.64 14.81
CA ILE A 64 26.84 17.66 14.14
C ILE A 64 25.86 16.95 15.06
N VAL A 65 24.86 17.69 15.54
CA VAL A 65 23.74 17.15 16.29
C VAL A 65 22.65 16.74 15.32
N VAL A 66 22.25 15.47 15.41
CA VAL A 66 21.10 14.92 14.67
C VAL A 66 19.96 14.75 15.67
N ASP A 67 18.84 15.39 15.40
CA ASP A 67 17.59 15.23 16.14
C ASP A 67 16.55 14.59 15.21
N VAL A 68 15.98 13.47 15.63
CA VAL A 68 15.00 12.70 14.86
C VAL A 68 13.83 12.34 15.76
N SER A 69 12.62 12.61 15.26
CA SER A 69 11.38 12.35 15.98
C SER A 69 10.66 11.16 15.36
N MET A 70 10.36 10.16 16.20
CA MET A 70 9.54 9.01 15.81
C MET A 70 8.14 9.43 15.36
N GLN A 71 7.59 10.49 15.96
CA GLN A 71 6.30 11.02 15.55
C GLN A 71 6.39 11.65 14.16
N GLU A 72 7.42 12.44 13.88
CA GLU A 72 7.60 13.09 12.57
C GLU A 72 7.88 12.07 11.47
N ALA A 73 8.71 11.06 11.75
CA ALA A 73 8.94 9.94 10.85
C ALA A 73 7.62 9.22 10.53
N ALA A 74 6.80 8.93 11.54
CA ALA A 74 5.50 8.30 11.34
C ALA A 74 4.47 9.19 10.60
N VAL A 75 4.62 10.52 10.59
CA VAL A 75 3.76 11.43 9.82
C VAL A 75 3.99 11.25 8.32
N THR A 76 5.20 10.90 7.88
CA THR A 76 5.50 10.69 6.45
C THR A 76 4.65 9.57 5.84
N ALA A 77 4.32 8.55 6.63
CA ALA A 77 3.45 7.44 6.22
C ALA A 77 2.01 7.88 5.90
N ASN A 78 1.59 9.07 6.33
CA ASN A 78 0.28 9.63 5.98
C ASN A 78 0.22 10.24 4.57
N LEU A 79 1.35 10.24 3.84
CA LEU A 79 1.46 10.75 2.48
C LEU A 79 0.82 12.15 2.35
N GLY A 80 -0.05 12.33 1.35
CA GLY A 80 -0.73 13.60 1.10
C GLY A 80 -1.82 13.99 2.10
N ALA A 81 -2.14 13.17 3.12
CA ALA A 81 -3.23 13.46 4.06
C ALA A 81 -2.97 14.76 4.85
N VAL A 82 -1.72 14.98 5.30
CA VAL A 82 -1.32 16.22 5.99
C VAL A 82 -1.58 17.44 5.11
N GLY A 83 -1.25 17.34 3.82
CA GLY A 83 -1.50 18.41 2.84
C GLY A 83 -2.96 18.56 2.41
N ARG A 84 -3.83 17.57 2.65
CA ARG A 84 -5.29 17.70 2.40
C ARG A 84 -5.92 18.58 3.47
N PHE A 85 -5.66 18.30 4.74
CA PHE A 85 -6.18 19.09 5.85
C PHE A 85 -5.92 20.60 5.68
N GLY A 86 -4.69 20.98 5.30
CA GLY A 86 -4.35 22.39 5.05
C GLY A 86 -5.05 23.03 3.84
N ARG A 87 -5.53 22.24 2.87
CA ARG A 87 -6.19 22.72 1.65
C ARG A 87 -7.71 22.82 1.78
N ASP A 88 -8.34 21.81 2.36
CA ASP A 88 -9.81 21.67 2.37
C ASP A 88 -10.39 21.25 3.72
N GLY A 89 -9.55 21.11 4.76
CA GLY A 89 -9.99 20.66 6.09
C GLY A 89 -10.24 19.15 6.19
N ASP A 90 -9.96 18.35 5.15
CA ASP A 90 -10.09 16.90 5.20
C ASP A 90 -9.03 16.30 6.12
N ARG A 91 -9.47 15.95 7.33
CA ARG A 91 -8.68 15.22 8.34
C ARG A 91 -8.57 13.72 8.06
N GLY A 92 -9.12 13.24 6.95
CA GLY A 92 -9.27 11.82 6.66
C GLY A 92 -10.38 11.16 7.48
N ARG A 93 -10.52 9.84 7.28
CA ARG A 93 -11.45 8.97 7.99
C ARG A 93 -11.11 7.52 7.69
N ARG A 94 -11.50 6.62 8.59
CA ARG A 94 -11.50 5.18 8.35
C ARG A 94 -12.42 4.82 7.18
N ARG A 95 -11.92 3.96 6.29
CA ARG A 95 -12.63 3.53 5.07
C ARG A 95 -12.62 2.02 4.87
N GLY A 96 -12.07 1.25 5.82
CA GLY A 96 -11.90 -0.19 5.68
C GLY A 96 -11.15 -0.54 4.39
N ALA A 97 -11.76 -1.42 3.60
CA ALA A 97 -11.23 -1.90 2.31
C ALA A 97 -11.25 -0.87 1.16
N ALA A 98 -11.77 0.36 1.36
CA ALA A 98 -11.92 1.33 0.27
C ALA A 98 -10.78 2.35 0.19
N ILE A 99 -10.33 2.64 -1.03
CA ILE A 99 -9.46 3.77 -1.37
C ILE A 99 -10.26 4.79 -2.17
N GLY A 100 -10.40 6.00 -1.62
CA GLY A 100 -11.23 7.02 -2.25
C GLY A 100 -12.70 6.59 -2.30
N ARG A 101 -13.28 6.52 -3.50
CA ARG A 101 -14.69 6.13 -3.74
C ARG A 101 -14.86 4.68 -4.17
N THR A 102 -13.79 3.89 -4.21
CA THR A 102 -13.80 2.53 -4.76
C THR A 102 -13.24 1.53 -3.75
N THR A 103 -13.76 0.31 -3.77
CA THR A 103 -13.19 -0.83 -3.03
C THR A 103 -11.82 -1.19 -3.60
N GLU A 104 -10.90 -1.57 -2.71
CA GLU A 104 -9.54 -2.01 -3.01
C GLU A 104 -9.30 -3.46 -2.61
N ILE A 105 -9.78 -3.86 -1.43
CA ILE A 105 -9.56 -5.19 -0.87
C ILE A 105 -10.84 -6.01 -1.00
N TRP A 106 -10.73 -7.19 -1.62
CA TRP A 106 -11.85 -8.05 -1.97
C TRP A 106 -11.66 -9.43 -1.34
N PRO A 107 -12.71 -10.02 -0.75
CA PRO A 107 -12.67 -11.40 -0.30
C PRO A 107 -12.72 -12.33 -1.53
N CYS A 108 -11.91 -13.37 -1.51
CA CYS A 108 -12.01 -14.52 -2.41
C CYS A 108 -12.36 -15.76 -1.58
N ARG A 109 -12.48 -16.95 -2.19
CA ARG A 109 -12.96 -18.16 -1.50
C ARG A 109 -12.15 -18.53 -0.26
N ASP A 110 -10.84 -18.36 -0.32
CA ASP A 110 -9.88 -18.80 0.69
C ASP A 110 -8.92 -17.70 1.15
N GLY A 111 -9.27 -16.42 0.94
CA GLY A 111 -8.40 -15.32 1.33
C GLY A 111 -8.89 -13.95 0.86
N TRP A 112 -7.95 -13.05 0.59
CA TRP A 112 -8.22 -11.70 0.12
C TRP A 112 -7.22 -11.26 -0.95
N VAL A 113 -7.68 -10.42 -1.87
CA VAL A 113 -6.82 -9.76 -2.88
C VAL A 113 -6.99 -8.26 -2.82
N SER A 114 -5.91 -7.55 -3.12
CA SER A 114 -5.93 -6.14 -3.50
C SER A 114 -6.12 -6.04 -5.01
N PHE A 115 -7.21 -5.41 -5.44
CA PHE A 115 -7.49 -5.09 -6.83
C PHE A 115 -8.30 -3.79 -6.94
N GLY A 116 -7.61 -2.68 -7.17
CA GLY A 116 -8.25 -1.38 -7.21
C GLY A 116 -9.02 -1.10 -8.50
N ILE A 117 -10.26 -0.63 -8.37
CA ILE A 117 -11.00 -0.06 -9.50
C ILE A 117 -10.33 1.26 -9.89
N ARG A 118 -9.55 1.27 -10.98
CA ARG A 118 -8.80 2.42 -11.49
C ARG A 118 -9.13 2.68 -12.95
N GLY A 119 -9.19 3.96 -13.32
CA GLY A 119 -9.42 4.38 -14.71
C GLY A 119 -8.16 4.84 -15.43
N GLY A 120 -8.37 5.33 -16.65
CA GLY A 120 -7.36 5.85 -17.56
C GLY A 120 -6.87 4.83 -18.60
N PRO A 121 -6.19 5.29 -19.67
CA PRO A 121 -5.83 4.45 -20.81
C PRO A 121 -5.01 3.20 -20.44
N ALA A 122 -4.15 3.31 -19.42
CA ALA A 122 -3.35 2.19 -18.93
C ALA A 122 -4.18 1.05 -18.30
N ARG A 123 -5.47 1.29 -18.00
CA ARG A 123 -6.38 0.32 -17.37
C ARG A 123 -7.43 -0.23 -18.34
N GLU A 124 -7.44 0.23 -19.58
CA GLU A 124 -8.39 -0.20 -20.60
C GLU A 124 -8.32 -1.72 -20.82
N GLN A 125 -7.11 -2.25 -21.01
CA GLN A 125 -6.91 -3.69 -21.20
C GLN A 125 -7.28 -4.50 -19.95
N THR A 126 -7.00 -3.96 -18.76
CA THR A 126 -7.40 -4.59 -17.48
C THR A 126 -8.92 -4.78 -17.43
N TRP A 127 -9.70 -3.74 -17.75
CA TRP A 127 -11.17 -3.84 -17.71
C TRP A 127 -11.74 -4.76 -18.76
N ARG A 128 -11.24 -4.71 -20.00
CA ARG A 128 -11.67 -5.67 -21.03
C ARG A 128 -11.42 -7.10 -20.61
N THR A 129 -10.26 -7.37 -20.03
CA THR A 129 -9.89 -8.73 -19.58
C THR A 129 -10.78 -9.18 -18.43
N VAL A 130 -10.93 -8.36 -17.39
CA VAL A 130 -11.75 -8.72 -16.22
C VAL A 130 -13.21 -8.93 -16.58
N LEU A 131 -13.78 -8.09 -17.45
CA LEU A 131 -15.17 -8.27 -17.90
C LEU A 131 -15.35 -9.51 -18.77
N ALA A 132 -14.36 -9.85 -19.60
CA ALA A 132 -14.37 -11.09 -20.37
C ALA A 132 -14.31 -12.31 -19.44
N LEU A 133 -13.37 -12.35 -18.49
CA LEU A 133 -13.25 -13.44 -17.52
C LEU A 133 -14.51 -13.59 -16.67
N ALA A 134 -15.08 -12.48 -16.18
CA ALA A 134 -16.33 -12.51 -15.45
C ALA A 134 -17.49 -13.04 -16.32
N SER A 135 -17.58 -12.62 -17.58
CA SER A 135 -18.58 -13.13 -18.51
C SER A 135 -18.39 -14.63 -18.83
N ASP A 136 -17.16 -15.11 -18.93
CA ASP A 136 -16.84 -16.53 -19.14
C ASP A 136 -17.27 -17.38 -17.93
N ASP A 137 -17.20 -16.81 -16.72
CA ASP A 137 -17.76 -17.39 -15.49
C ASP A 137 -19.28 -17.23 -15.36
N GLY A 138 -19.95 -16.67 -16.38
CA GLY A 138 -21.40 -16.48 -16.42
C GLY A 138 -21.92 -15.30 -15.59
N ILE A 139 -21.06 -14.37 -15.20
CA ILE A 139 -21.44 -13.13 -14.51
C ILE A 139 -21.92 -12.12 -15.56
N ASP A 140 -23.14 -11.60 -15.37
CA ASP A 140 -23.68 -10.56 -16.25
C ASP A 140 -22.92 -9.24 -16.05
N VAL A 141 -22.23 -8.80 -17.11
CA VAL A 141 -21.51 -7.53 -17.14
C VAL A 141 -22.38 -6.36 -17.60
N GLY A 142 -23.59 -6.62 -18.11
CA GLY A 142 -24.59 -5.62 -18.50
C GLY A 142 -24.02 -4.45 -19.31
N ALA A 143 -24.36 -3.24 -18.89
CA ALA A 143 -23.92 -2.00 -19.55
C ALA A 143 -22.41 -1.71 -19.42
N LEU A 144 -21.66 -2.46 -18.60
CA LEU A 144 -20.21 -2.30 -18.48
C LEU A 144 -19.49 -2.73 -19.77
N ALA A 145 -20.09 -3.61 -20.58
CA ALA A 145 -19.55 -4.00 -21.88
C ALA A 145 -19.42 -2.81 -22.85
N ASP A 146 -20.29 -1.80 -22.72
CA ASP A 146 -20.36 -0.64 -23.61
C ASP A 146 -19.57 0.58 -23.10
N VAL A 147 -18.92 0.48 -21.94
CA VAL A 147 -18.15 1.59 -21.35
C VAL A 147 -16.87 1.84 -22.16
N ASP A 148 -16.61 3.11 -22.49
CA ASP A 148 -15.33 3.55 -23.04
C ASP A 148 -14.24 3.54 -21.94
N TRP A 149 -13.61 2.38 -21.75
CA TRP A 149 -12.57 2.16 -20.74
C TRP A 149 -11.31 3.01 -20.95
N ALA A 150 -11.04 3.48 -22.17
CA ALA A 150 -9.92 4.38 -22.45
C ALA A 150 -10.14 5.76 -21.80
N ARG A 151 -11.41 6.20 -21.71
CA ARG A 151 -11.82 7.48 -21.11
C ARG A 151 -12.38 7.35 -19.71
N PHE A 152 -12.64 6.13 -19.24
CA PHE A 152 -13.16 5.89 -17.90
C PHE A 152 -12.25 6.51 -16.83
N ASN A 153 -12.85 7.30 -15.94
CA ASN A 153 -12.17 7.87 -14.79
C ASN A 153 -13.00 7.65 -13.53
N HIS A 154 -12.58 6.66 -12.72
CA HIS A 154 -13.18 6.35 -11.42
C HIS A 154 -13.36 7.55 -10.47
N ALA A 155 -12.56 8.61 -10.58
CA ALA A 155 -12.70 9.80 -9.74
C ALA A 155 -13.98 10.60 -10.06
N THR A 156 -14.38 10.63 -11.33
CA THR A 156 -15.51 11.42 -11.85
C THR A 156 -16.68 10.57 -12.36
N ALA A 157 -16.51 9.25 -12.40
CA ALA A 157 -17.56 8.33 -12.83
C ALA A 157 -18.82 8.44 -11.96
N GLU A 158 -19.97 8.20 -12.61
CA GLU A 158 -21.25 8.12 -11.92
C GLU A 158 -21.22 7.00 -10.87
N PRO A 159 -21.83 7.20 -9.68
CA PRO A 159 -21.88 6.18 -8.65
C PRO A 159 -22.38 4.82 -9.15
N ALA A 160 -23.44 4.80 -9.95
CA ALA A 160 -24.02 3.56 -10.48
C ALA A 160 -23.04 2.73 -11.32
N VAL A 161 -22.09 3.36 -12.03
CA VAL A 161 -21.05 2.65 -12.78
C VAL A 161 -20.02 2.02 -11.83
N LEU A 162 -19.66 2.73 -10.75
CA LEU A 162 -18.73 2.21 -9.74
C LEU A 162 -19.35 1.05 -8.95
N ASP A 163 -20.65 1.16 -8.63
CA ASP A 163 -21.39 0.12 -7.93
C ASP A 163 -21.51 -1.14 -8.80
N ALA A 164 -21.87 -0.99 -10.09
CA ALA A 164 -21.91 -2.10 -11.03
C ALA A 164 -20.53 -2.77 -11.22
N LEU A 165 -19.46 -1.98 -11.31
CA LEU A 165 -18.09 -2.52 -11.34
C LEU A 165 -17.76 -3.28 -10.06
N ALA A 166 -18.16 -2.75 -8.91
CA ALA A 166 -17.90 -3.39 -7.63
C ALA A 166 -18.65 -4.71 -7.49
N ASP A 167 -19.88 -4.79 -7.97
CA ASP A 167 -20.69 -6.00 -7.97
C ASP A 167 -20.07 -7.09 -8.86
N VAL A 168 -19.64 -6.73 -10.09
CA VAL A 168 -18.99 -7.67 -11.01
C VAL A 168 -17.64 -8.13 -10.45
N VAL A 169 -16.78 -7.22 -10.01
CA VAL A 169 -15.47 -7.55 -9.45
C VAL A 169 -15.61 -8.40 -8.19
N GLY A 170 -16.51 -8.01 -7.28
CA GLY A 170 -16.76 -8.75 -6.04
C GLY A 170 -17.29 -10.16 -6.30
N SER A 171 -18.20 -10.31 -7.25
CA SER A 171 -18.74 -11.63 -7.64
C SER A 171 -17.68 -12.50 -8.30
N TRP A 172 -16.89 -11.93 -9.21
CA TRP A 172 -15.82 -12.65 -9.89
C TRP A 172 -14.74 -13.08 -8.92
N VAL A 173 -14.15 -12.14 -8.16
CA VAL A 173 -13.12 -12.44 -7.16
C VAL A 173 -13.62 -13.41 -6.09
N GLY A 174 -14.86 -13.24 -5.60
CA GLY A 174 -15.47 -14.14 -4.62
C GLY A 174 -15.72 -15.55 -5.15
N GLY A 175 -15.75 -15.72 -6.47
CA GLY A 175 -15.96 -16.98 -7.17
C GLY A 175 -14.70 -17.84 -7.33
N HIS A 176 -13.51 -17.33 -6.98
CA HIS A 176 -12.22 -17.98 -7.24
C HIS A 176 -11.38 -18.15 -5.99
N ASP A 177 -10.46 -19.10 -6.03
CA ASP A 177 -9.43 -19.30 -5.02
C ASP A 177 -8.26 -18.32 -5.25
N LEU A 178 -7.51 -17.99 -4.20
CA LEU A 178 -6.42 -17.02 -4.24
C LEU A 178 -5.32 -17.38 -5.25
N ALA A 179 -5.05 -18.69 -5.40
CA ALA A 179 -4.06 -19.19 -6.34
C ALA A 179 -4.47 -18.95 -7.80
N GLU A 180 -5.75 -19.18 -8.14
CA GLU A 180 -6.29 -18.97 -9.49
C GLU A 180 -6.20 -17.47 -9.87
N LEU A 181 -6.58 -16.60 -8.93
CA LEU A 181 -6.50 -15.15 -9.10
C LEU A 181 -5.04 -14.67 -9.28
N ALA A 182 -4.09 -15.25 -8.56
CA ALA A 182 -2.67 -14.92 -8.68
C ALA A 182 -2.09 -15.36 -10.04
N ASP A 183 -2.47 -16.53 -10.53
CA ASP A 183 -2.05 -17.04 -11.84
C ASP A 183 -2.61 -16.15 -12.96
N TRP A 184 -3.89 -15.78 -12.92
CA TRP A 184 -4.48 -14.83 -13.86
C TRP A 184 -3.87 -13.44 -13.78
N ALA A 185 -3.53 -12.96 -12.58
CA ALA A 185 -2.86 -11.68 -12.44
C ALA A 185 -1.51 -11.67 -13.18
N ALA A 186 -0.76 -12.76 -13.08
CA ALA A 186 0.51 -12.94 -13.81
C ALA A 186 0.30 -13.12 -15.32
N GLU A 187 -0.65 -13.97 -15.73
CA GLU A 187 -0.93 -14.27 -17.15
C GLU A 187 -1.42 -13.03 -17.91
N HIS A 188 -2.34 -12.28 -17.31
CA HIS A 188 -3.00 -11.16 -17.97
C HIS A 188 -2.46 -9.78 -17.58
N ASN A 189 -1.37 -9.73 -16.81
CA ASN A 189 -0.78 -8.50 -16.29
C ASN A 189 -1.79 -7.64 -15.51
N LEU A 190 -2.64 -8.28 -14.70
CA LEU A 190 -3.55 -7.55 -13.81
C LEU A 190 -2.74 -7.01 -12.63
N THR A 191 -2.97 -5.75 -12.25
CA THR A 191 -2.40 -5.22 -11.01
C THR A 191 -3.25 -5.67 -9.83
N MET A 192 -3.27 -6.97 -9.61
CA MET A 192 -3.89 -7.65 -8.49
C MET A 192 -2.77 -8.29 -7.66
N ALA A 193 -2.92 -8.26 -6.34
CA ALA A 193 -1.97 -8.87 -5.43
C ALA A 193 -2.68 -9.57 -4.28
N PRO A 194 -2.19 -10.74 -3.84
CA PRO A 194 -2.74 -11.41 -2.65
C PRO A 194 -2.46 -10.60 -1.38
N VAL A 195 -3.38 -10.63 -0.43
CA VAL A 195 -3.17 -10.13 0.94
C VAL A 195 -2.52 -11.25 1.75
N ASN A 196 -1.19 -11.28 1.70
CA ASN A 196 -0.39 -12.36 2.29
C ASN A 196 -0.33 -12.27 3.82
N GLY A 197 -0.45 -13.41 4.48
CA GLY A 197 -0.03 -13.62 5.86
C GLY A 197 1.43 -14.10 5.95
N PRO A 198 1.90 -14.42 7.16
CA PRO A 198 3.28 -14.86 7.40
C PRO A 198 3.68 -16.10 6.57
N ASP A 199 2.79 -17.09 6.45
CA ASP A 199 3.07 -18.33 5.73
C ASP A 199 3.24 -18.09 4.22
N GLU A 200 2.39 -17.23 3.61
CA GLU A 200 2.52 -16.87 2.20
C GLU A 200 3.79 -16.03 1.95
N LEU A 201 4.16 -15.14 2.88
CA LEU A 201 5.42 -14.39 2.78
C LEU A 201 6.63 -15.33 2.83
N TRP A 202 6.65 -16.32 3.72
CA TRP A 202 7.72 -17.31 3.80
C TRP A 202 7.79 -18.21 2.55
N ALA A 203 6.63 -18.60 2.01
CA ALA A 203 6.54 -19.44 0.82
C ALA A 203 6.88 -18.68 -0.48
N SER A 204 6.86 -17.34 -0.47
CA SER A 204 7.05 -16.50 -1.66
C SER A 204 8.37 -16.78 -2.40
N PRO A 205 8.31 -17.22 -3.67
CA PRO A 205 9.51 -17.40 -4.50
C PRO A 205 10.31 -16.10 -4.67
N GLN A 206 9.60 -14.96 -4.74
CA GLN A 206 10.19 -13.64 -4.96
C GLN A 206 10.99 -13.13 -3.76
N LEU A 207 10.50 -13.39 -2.54
CA LEU A 207 11.20 -13.04 -1.30
C LEU A 207 12.38 -13.99 -1.03
N ARG A 208 12.22 -15.28 -1.32
CA ARG A 208 13.30 -16.27 -1.26
C ARG A 208 14.44 -15.94 -2.21
N ALA A 209 14.14 -15.59 -3.46
CA ALA A 209 15.14 -15.21 -4.46
C ALA A 209 15.96 -13.97 -4.05
N ARG A 210 15.40 -13.11 -3.19
CA ARG A 210 16.08 -11.93 -2.63
C ARG A 210 16.73 -12.18 -1.28
N ALA A 211 16.67 -13.41 -0.77
CA ALA A 211 17.15 -13.76 0.56
C ALA A 211 16.63 -12.78 1.63
N VAL A 212 15.34 -12.42 1.57
CA VAL A 212 14.73 -11.46 2.50
C VAL A 212 14.71 -12.01 3.93
N PHE A 213 14.58 -13.32 4.09
CA PHE A 213 14.56 -13.99 5.38
C PHE A 213 15.75 -14.95 5.52
N ALA A 214 16.31 -15.02 6.73
CA ALA A 214 17.28 -16.03 7.13
C ALA A 214 16.58 -17.38 7.38
N ALA A 215 17.36 -18.44 7.61
CA ALA A 215 16.84 -19.80 7.75
C ALA A 215 15.93 -19.99 8.98
N ASP A 216 16.04 -19.11 9.97
CA ASP A 216 15.24 -19.06 11.20
C ASP A 216 13.96 -18.22 11.06
N GLY A 217 13.72 -17.59 9.90
CA GLY A 217 12.54 -16.75 9.67
C GLY A 217 12.77 -15.26 9.87
N ASP A 218 13.89 -14.86 10.47
CA ASP A 218 14.17 -13.45 10.75
C ASP A 218 14.54 -12.70 9.46
N PRO A 219 14.25 -11.40 9.35
CA PRO A 219 14.73 -10.59 8.24
C PRO A 219 16.25 -10.72 8.10
N ALA A 220 16.71 -11.19 6.94
CA ALA A 220 18.13 -11.35 6.71
C ALA A 220 18.78 -9.96 6.60
N VAL A 221 19.82 -9.72 7.39
CA VAL A 221 20.75 -8.63 7.12
C VAL A 221 21.66 -9.13 6.00
N PRO A 222 21.68 -8.49 4.81
CA PRO A 222 22.57 -8.92 3.74
C PRO A 222 23.99 -8.96 4.27
N ALA A 223 24.66 -10.10 4.13
CA ALA A 223 26.09 -10.18 4.43
C ALA A 223 26.79 -9.10 3.60
N ARG A 224 27.60 -8.25 4.26
CA ARG A 224 28.46 -7.30 3.55
C ARG A 224 29.40 -8.10 2.65
N THR A 225 29.13 -8.12 1.34
CA THR A 225 30.07 -8.56 0.31
C THR A 225 31.10 -7.49 0.06
#